data_AF-A0A149V4B0-F1
#
_entry.id   AF-A0A149V4B0-F1
#
_cell.length_a   1.000
_cell.length_b   1.000
_cell.length_c   1.000
_cell.angle_alpha   90.00
_cell.angle_beta   90.00
_cell.angle_gamma   90.00
#
_symmetry.space_group_name_H-M   'P 1'
#
loop_
_entity.id
_entity.type
_entity.pdbx_description
1 polymer ?
#
loop_
_entity_poly.entity_id
_entity_poly.type
_entity_poly.pdbx_seq_one_letter_code
_entity_poly.pdbx_strand_id
1 'polypeptide(L)'
;MGRFLENFSTENCPFVIFPIQEDYFPVYRNNTSSVGKIKSNEIRFQVITAYTLSAAMIDSVRMNNALVEKIDQSKTQGEKAQAINEAKIYWEQLRMEHCNLREAVNLAHKGLDIEIKSLPV
;
A
#
# COMPACT_ATOMS: atom_id res chain seq x y z
N MET A 1 5.35 -16.15 2.04
CA MET A 1 3.97 -16.49 2.46
C MET A 1 3.70 -15.84 3.80
N GLY A 2 2.50 -15.29 4.02
CA GLY A 2 2.13 -14.67 5.30
C GLY A 2 1.72 -15.69 6.37
N ARG A 3 1.79 -15.30 7.66
CA ARG A 3 1.35 -16.13 8.79
C ARG A 3 -0.06 -15.73 9.22
N PHE A 4 -0.94 -16.72 9.34
CA PHE A 4 -2.27 -16.55 9.94
C PHE A 4 -2.16 -16.67 11.46
N LEU A 5 -2.89 -15.84 12.22
CA LEU A 5 -3.04 -16.06 13.65
C LEU A 5 -3.87 -17.33 13.88
N GLU A 6 -3.36 -18.25 14.69
CA GLU A 6 -3.89 -19.60 14.91
C GLU A 6 -5.29 -19.64 15.58
N ASN A 7 -5.85 -18.49 15.99
CA ASN A 7 -7.06 -18.40 16.82
C ASN A 7 -8.22 -17.58 16.22
N PHE A 8 -8.20 -17.22 14.94
CA PHE A 8 -9.29 -16.47 14.32
C PHE A 8 -9.96 -17.28 13.20
N SER A 9 -11.29 -17.44 13.27
CA SER A 9 -12.07 -18.07 12.22
C SER A 9 -11.93 -17.29 10.91
N THR A 10 -11.65 -18.02 9.84
CA THR A 10 -11.32 -17.56 8.49
C THR A 10 -12.39 -16.68 7.82
N GLU A 11 -13.58 -16.54 8.42
CA GLU A 11 -14.72 -15.87 7.78
C GLU A 11 -14.77 -14.35 7.99
N ASN A 12 -14.00 -13.77 8.92
CA ASN A 12 -14.09 -12.32 9.23
C ASN A 12 -12.77 -11.66 9.62
N CYS A 13 -11.63 -12.26 9.30
CA CYS A 13 -10.35 -11.85 9.87
C CYS A 13 -9.31 -11.53 8.78
N PRO A 14 -9.06 -10.24 8.47
CA PRO A 14 -8.01 -9.83 7.54
C PRO A 14 -6.61 -9.81 8.19
N PHE A 15 -6.40 -10.46 9.34
CA PHE A 15 -5.14 -10.40 10.10
C PHE A 15 -4.12 -11.42 9.57
N VAL A 16 -3.66 -11.19 8.33
CA VAL A 16 -2.53 -11.91 7.73
C VAL A 16 -1.28 -11.07 7.93
N ILE A 17 -0.25 -11.64 8.57
CA ILE A 17 1.05 -10.98 8.70
C ILE A 17 1.81 -11.16 7.39
N PHE A 18 2.21 -10.06 6.76
CA PHE A 18 3.05 -10.09 5.56
C PHE A 18 4.49 -9.70 5.91
N PRO A 19 5.49 -10.54 5.59
CA PRO A 19 6.89 -10.20 5.84
C PRO A 19 7.38 -9.17 4.83
N ILE A 20 7.07 -7.89 5.07
CA ILE A 20 7.64 -6.77 4.31
C ILE A 20 8.94 -6.36 4.99
N GLN A 21 10.06 -6.85 4.46
CA GLN A 21 11.41 -6.56 4.96
C GLN A 21 12.15 -5.49 4.14
N GLU A 22 11.70 -5.18 2.92
CA GLU A 22 12.40 -4.29 1.98
C GLU A 22 11.83 -2.87 1.92
N ASP A 23 12.67 -1.94 1.46
CA ASP A 23 12.32 -0.55 1.11
C ASP A 23 11.32 -0.52 -0.07
N TYR A 24 10.39 0.44 -0.03
CA TYR A 24 9.19 0.51 -0.88
C TYR A 24 9.38 0.10 -2.34
N PHE A 25 10.28 0.79 -3.06
CA PHE A 25 10.64 0.49 -4.45
C PHE A 25 12.05 1.02 -4.77
N PRO A 26 13.10 0.19 -4.67
CA PRO A 26 14.47 0.61 -4.96
C PRO A 26 14.60 1.17 -6.38
N VAL A 27 13.86 0.59 -7.33
CA VAL A 27 13.82 1.03 -8.73
C VAL A 27 13.32 2.46 -8.87
N TYR A 28 12.23 2.84 -8.17
CA TYR A 28 11.74 4.22 -8.25
C TYR A 28 12.75 5.20 -7.65
N ARG A 29 13.26 4.89 -6.45
CA ARG A 29 14.24 5.73 -5.74
C ARG A 29 15.48 5.99 -6.60
N ASN A 30 16.01 4.95 -7.24
CA ASN A 30 17.18 5.01 -8.11
C ASN A 30 16.93 5.72 -9.45
N ASN A 31 15.66 5.87 -9.87
CA ASN A 31 15.28 6.48 -11.14
C ASN A 31 14.51 7.81 -10.96
N THR A 32 14.51 8.39 -9.76
CA THR A 32 13.87 9.69 -9.47
C THR A 32 14.35 10.81 -10.40
N SER A 33 15.62 10.78 -10.80
CA SER A 33 16.19 11.72 -11.78
C SER A 33 15.54 11.63 -13.17
N SER A 34 14.98 10.46 -13.54
CA SER A 34 14.25 10.26 -14.79
C SER A 34 12.84 10.85 -14.75
N VAL A 35 12.19 10.87 -13.57
CA VAL A 35 10.89 11.54 -13.38
C VAL A 35 11.01 13.05 -13.64
N GLY A 36 12.16 13.65 -13.30
CA GLY A 36 12.46 15.05 -13.62
C GLY A 36 12.52 15.35 -15.13
N LYS A 37 12.77 14.34 -15.97
CA LYS A 37 12.91 14.49 -17.43
C LYS A 37 11.59 14.38 -18.20
N ILE A 38 10.52 13.91 -17.55
CA ILE A 38 9.16 13.89 -18.11
C ILE A 38 8.78 15.33 -18.47
N LYS A 39 8.32 15.60 -19.70
CA LYS A 39 8.02 16.99 -20.10
C LYS A 39 6.64 17.41 -19.61
N SER A 40 5.68 16.51 -19.69
CA SER A 40 4.31 16.75 -19.23
C SER A 40 4.25 16.87 -17.71
N ASN A 41 3.78 18.02 -17.22
CA ASN A 41 3.59 18.23 -15.78
C ASN A 41 2.52 17.29 -15.21
N GLU A 42 1.45 17.05 -15.99
CA GLU A 42 0.36 16.15 -15.62
C GLU A 42 0.85 14.71 -15.44
N ILE A 43 1.62 14.18 -16.39
CA ILE A 43 2.15 12.81 -16.31
C ILE A 43 3.14 12.70 -15.16
N ARG A 44 3.97 13.71 -14.94
CA ARG A 44 4.90 13.76 -13.80
C ARG A 44 4.13 13.69 -12.47
N PHE A 45 3.06 14.47 -12.34
CA PHE A 45 2.21 14.46 -11.15
C PHE A 45 1.55 13.10 -10.93
N GLN A 46 1.05 12.47 -12.00
CA GLN A 46 0.46 11.12 -11.94
C GLN A 46 1.47 10.07 -11.49
N VAL A 47 2.70 10.09 -11.99
CA VAL A 47 3.79 9.18 -11.59
C VAL A 47 4.15 9.37 -10.12
N ILE A 48 4.30 10.62 -9.66
CA ILE A 48 4.59 10.93 -8.25
C ILE A 48 3.45 10.45 -7.35
N THR A 49 2.21 10.68 -7.77
CA THR A 49 1.01 10.26 -7.04
C THR A 49 0.94 8.74 -6.93
N ALA A 50 1.13 8.03 -8.04
CA ALA A 50 1.14 6.56 -8.06
C ALA A 50 2.23 5.99 -7.14
N TYR A 51 3.44 6.58 -7.14
CA TYR A 51 4.50 6.16 -6.22
C TYR A 51 4.14 6.41 -4.76
N THR A 52 3.61 7.59 -4.45
CA THR A 52 3.24 7.98 -3.08
C THR A 52 2.17 7.05 -2.52
N LEU A 53 1.14 6.75 -3.32
CA LEU A 53 0.09 5.81 -2.94
C LEU A 53 0.62 4.37 -2.82
N SER A 54 1.58 3.98 -3.65
CA SER A 54 2.18 2.64 -3.57
C SER A 54 3.02 2.47 -2.30
N ALA A 55 3.74 3.52 -1.90
CA ALA A 55 4.47 3.54 -0.64
C ALA A 55 3.50 3.47 0.56
N ALA A 56 2.42 4.25 0.53
CA ALA A 56 1.37 4.22 1.55
C ALA A 56 0.72 2.83 1.70
N MET A 57 0.53 2.09 0.59
CA MET A 57 0.03 0.71 0.62
C MET A 57 1.02 -0.25 1.31
N ILE A 58 2.32 -0.08 1.14
CA ILE A 58 3.31 -0.92 1.82
C ILE A 58 3.33 -0.59 3.32
N ASP A 59 3.24 0.69 3.67
CA ASP A 59 3.10 1.12 5.07
C ASP A 59 1.83 0.59 5.70
N SER A 60 0.76 0.48 4.93
CA SER A 60 -0.48 -0.04 5.48
C SER A 60 -0.45 -1.52 5.82
N VAL A 61 0.28 -2.30 5.02
CA VAL A 61 0.55 -3.70 5.33
C VAL A 61 1.43 -3.83 6.58
N ARG A 62 2.42 -2.94 6.76
CA ARG A 62 3.23 -2.90 8.00
C ARG A 62 2.40 -2.51 9.22
N MET A 63 1.50 -1.54 9.07
CA MET A 63 0.57 -1.12 10.12
C MET A 63 -0.40 -2.25 10.47
N ASN A 64 -0.89 -2.99 9.48
CA ASN A 64 -1.67 -4.19 9.74
C ASN A 64 -0.87 -5.19 10.59
N ASN A 65 0.38 -5.50 10.23
CA ASN A 65 1.21 -6.40 11.06
C ASN A 65 1.31 -5.92 12.51
N ALA A 66 1.51 -4.62 12.74
CA ALA A 66 1.57 -4.04 14.08
C ALA A 66 0.25 -4.17 14.84
N LEU A 67 -0.89 -4.01 14.17
CA LEU A 67 -2.22 -4.22 14.75
C LEU A 67 -2.45 -5.70 15.11
N VAL A 68 -2.01 -6.62 14.25
CA VAL A 68 -2.05 -8.06 14.52
C VAL A 68 -1.22 -8.40 15.76
N GLU A 69 0.00 -7.86 15.87
CA GLU A 69 0.85 -8.04 17.06
C GLU A 69 0.22 -7.45 18.32
N LYS A 70 -0.42 -6.27 18.23
CA LYS A 70 -1.14 -5.65 19.36
C LYS A 70 -2.30 -6.53 19.86
N ILE A 71 -3.03 -7.16 18.94
CA ILE A 71 -4.10 -8.11 19.28
C ILE A 71 -3.53 -9.33 20.00
N ASP A 72 -2.39 -9.85 19.55
CA ASP A 72 -1.75 -11.03 20.13
C ASP A 72 -1.15 -10.75 21.52
N GLN A 73 -0.61 -9.54 21.73
CA GLN A 73 -0.02 -9.09 23.00
C GLN A 73 -1.07 -8.66 24.04
N SER A 74 -2.35 -8.53 23.65
CA SER A 74 -3.43 -8.11 24.55
C SER A 74 -3.66 -9.14 25.65
N LYS A 75 -3.60 -8.70 26.92
CA LYS A 75 -3.68 -9.60 28.08
C LYS A 75 -5.11 -9.78 28.57
N THR A 76 -5.97 -8.79 28.31
CA THR A 76 -7.36 -8.80 28.72
C THR A 76 -8.30 -8.84 27.52
N GLN A 77 -9.52 -9.34 27.75
CA GLN A 77 -10.53 -9.42 26.69
C GLN A 77 -11.04 -8.04 26.25
N GLY A 78 -11.00 -7.04 27.14
CA GLY A 78 -11.33 -5.65 26.81
C GLY A 78 -10.30 -5.00 25.87
N GLU A 79 -9.01 -5.15 26.18
CA GLU A 79 -7.91 -4.67 25.32
C GLU A 79 -7.96 -5.34 23.94
N LYS A 80 -8.20 -6.65 23.92
CA LYS A 80 -8.31 -7.41 22.67
C LYS A 80 -9.49 -6.94 21.80
N ALA A 81 -10.65 -6.69 22.41
CA ALA A 81 -11.82 -6.16 21.70
C ALA A 81 -11.57 -4.77 21.12
N GLN A 82 -10.88 -3.90 21.86
CA GLN A 82 -10.48 -2.57 21.39
C GLN A 82 -9.51 -2.65 20.21
N ALA A 83 -8.45 -3.46 20.32
CA ALA A 83 -7.46 -3.63 19.25
C ALA A 83 -8.09 -4.21 17.96
N ILE A 84 -9.04 -5.15 18.10
CA ILE A 84 -9.80 -5.67 16.97
C ILE A 84 -10.65 -4.57 16.31
N ASN A 85 -11.29 -3.69 17.10
CA ASN A 85 -12.11 -2.61 16.56
C ASN A 85 -11.27 -1.57 15.81
N GLU A 86 -10.13 -1.17 16.38
CA GLU A 86 -9.16 -0.29 15.71
C GLU A 86 -8.71 -0.88 14.37
N ALA A 87 -8.40 -2.17 14.36
CA ALA A 87 -7.97 -2.84 13.15
C ALA A 87 -9.08 -2.92 12.09
N LYS A 88 -10.34 -3.15 12.49
CA LYS A 88 -11.49 -3.12 11.55
C LYS A 88 -11.65 -1.78 10.86
N ILE A 89 -11.64 -0.68 11.63
CA ILE A 89 -11.76 0.68 11.10
C ILE A 89 -10.62 0.95 10.11
N TYR A 90 -9.40 0.56 10.48
CA TYR A 90 -8.23 0.70 9.64
C TYR A 90 -8.35 -0.04 8.30
N TRP A 91 -8.84 -1.28 8.32
CA TRP A 91 -9.05 -2.09 7.12
C TRP A 91 -10.07 -1.48 6.15
N GLU A 92 -11.09 -0.82 6.67
CA GLU A 92 -12.12 -0.17 5.87
C GLU A 92 -11.56 1.06 5.14
N GLN A 93 -10.71 1.84 5.81
CA GLN A 93 -9.96 2.95 5.20
C GLN A 93 -8.99 2.44 4.12
N LEU A 94 -8.23 1.39 4.44
CA LEU A 94 -7.25 0.82 3.52
C LEU A 94 -7.90 0.30 2.23
N ARG A 95 -9.11 -0.28 2.32
CA ARG A 95 -9.84 -0.73 1.13
C ARG A 95 -10.12 0.42 0.16
N MET A 96 -10.47 1.59 0.68
CA MET A 96 -10.70 2.79 -0.13
C MET A 96 -9.41 3.30 -0.77
N GLU A 97 -8.31 3.32 -0.02
CA GLU A 97 -7.00 3.72 -0.53
C GLU A 97 -6.49 2.79 -1.64
N HIS A 98 -6.74 1.48 -1.53
CA HIS A 98 -6.41 0.51 -2.57
C HIS A 98 -7.13 0.78 -3.90
N CYS A 99 -8.39 1.22 -3.87
CA CYS A 99 -9.12 1.62 -5.07
C CYS A 99 -8.46 2.84 -5.73
N ASN A 100 -8.10 3.85 -4.92
CA ASN A 100 -7.45 5.08 -5.39
C ASN A 100 -6.08 4.78 -6.00
N LEU A 101 -5.28 3.92 -5.35
CA LEU A 101 -3.99 3.49 -5.88
C LEU A 101 -4.13 2.81 -7.24
N ARG A 102 -5.09 1.89 -7.38
CA ARG A 102 -5.33 1.18 -8.64
C ARG A 102 -5.62 2.16 -9.77
N GLU A 103 -6.45 3.16 -9.51
CA GLU A 103 -6.77 4.20 -10.49
C GLU A 103 -5.55 5.06 -10.84
N ALA A 104 -4.80 5.52 -9.83
CA ALA A 104 -3.60 6.32 -10.03
C ALA A 104 -2.52 5.60 -10.85
N VAL A 105 -2.28 4.31 -10.58
CA VAL A 105 -1.33 3.48 -11.34
C VAL A 105 -1.79 3.32 -12.80
N ASN A 106 -3.09 3.09 -13.02
CA ASN A 106 -3.64 2.96 -14.37
C ASN A 106 -3.50 4.26 -15.17
N LEU A 107 -3.71 5.42 -14.54
CA LEU A 107 -3.54 6.72 -15.18
C LEU A 107 -2.07 6.97 -15.53
N ALA A 108 -1.16 6.77 -14.57
CA ALA A 108 0.28 6.93 -14.79
C ALA A 108 0.80 6.03 -15.92
N HIS A 109 0.35 4.76 -15.96
CA HIS A 109 0.74 3.80 -16.99
C HIS A 109 0.28 4.25 -18.38
N LYS A 110 -1.01 4.63 -18.51
CA LYS A 110 -1.56 5.14 -19.79
C LYS A 110 -0.85 6.42 -20.25
N GLY A 111 -0.56 7.34 -19.32
CA GLY A 111 0.14 8.59 -19.63
C GLY A 111 1.54 8.33 -20.18
N LEU A 112 2.31 7.47 -19.50
CA LEU A 112 3.66 7.10 -19.94
C LEU A 112 3.66 6.39 -21.29
N ASP A 113 2.70 5.49 -21.55
CA ASP A 113 2.58 4.81 -22.85
C ASP A 113 2.38 5.79 -24.01
N ILE A 114 1.60 6.85 -23.79
CA ILE A 114 1.37 7.90 -24.79
C ILE A 114 2.66 8.70 -25.02
N GLU A 115 3.35 9.10 -23.95
CA GLU A 115 4.57 9.90 -24.05
C GLU A 115 5.69 9.11 -24.74
N ILE A 116 5.88 7.82 -24.41
CA ILE A 116 6.85 6.94 -25.06
C ILE A 116 6.57 6.81 -26.56
N LYS A 117 5.32 6.60 -26.96
CA LYS A 117 4.92 6.52 -28.38
C LYS A 117 5.11 7.82 -29.15
N SER A 118 5.18 8.95 -28.45
CA SER A 118 5.39 10.28 -29.06
C SER A 118 6.87 10.65 -29.24
N LEU A 119 7.80 9.84 -28.71
CA LEU A 119 9.23 10.09 -28.86
C LEU A 119 9.67 9.81 -30.31
N PRO A 120 10.50 10.69 -30.92
CA PRO A 120 11.08 10.39 -32.22
C PRO A 120 12.02 9.19 -32.10
N VAL A 121 11.80 8.18 -32.95
CA VAL A 121 12.63 6.98 -33.10
C VAL A 121 13.96 7.31 -33.76
#